data_AF-A0A3M1QPC1-F1
#
_entry.id   AF-A0A3M1QPC1-F1
#
_cell.length_a   1.000
_cell.length_b   1.000
_cell.length_c   1.000
_cell.angle_alpha   90.00
_cell.angle_beta   90.00
_cell.angle_gamma   90.00
#
_symmetry.space_group_name_H-M   'P 1'
#
loop_
_entity.id
_entity.type
_entity.pdbx_description
1 polymer ?
#
loop_
_entity_poly.entity_id
_entity_poly.type
_entity_poly.pdbx_seq_one_letter_code
_entity_poly.pdbx_strand_id
1 'polypeptide(L)'
;MDMFSRLFDTRYHVKQILWGGVIIFVVIQFARFVIPAWEISNPPVVNNIEWDSDRTEALWRQACADCHSNETAWPWYSYIAPITWLVAHDTNEGRDQFNISEDRFVEFEEIGETIENGSMPLSIYEVLHPAAKLSDEEKDALITGLRTSLANTPSIQNGENDEGEERGEGGERGEGDESSS
;
A
#
# COMPACT_ATOMS: atom_id res chain seq x y z
N MET A 1 52.95 7.53 26.16
CA MET A 1 52.59 8.97 26.18
C MET A 1 51.88 9.43 24.91
N ASP A 2 51.19 8.55 24.19
CA ASP A 2 50.60 8.87 22.87
C ASP A 2 49.06 8.78 22.84
N MET A 3 48.46 8.54 24.01
CA MET A 3 47.01 8.44 24.19
C MET A 3 46.36 9.81 24.47
N PHE A 4 47.12 10.74 25.06
CA PHE A 4 46.65 12.09 25.40
C PHE A 4 46.76 13.10 24.23
N SER A 5 47.65 12.87 23.25
CA SER A 5 47.78 13.74 22.06
C SER A 5 46.59 13.58 21.10
N ARG A 6 46.04 12.36 21.00
CA ARG A 6 44.86 12.04 20.18
C ARG A 6 43.57 12.66 20.71
N LEU A 7 43.52 13.02 21.99
CA LEU A 7 42.37 13.68 22.62
C LEU A 7 42.22 15.16 22.26
N PHE A 8 43.27 15.81 21.73
CA PHE A 8 43.24 17.21 21.29
C PHE A 8 43.47 17.40 19.78
N ASP A 9 43.73 16.33 19.04
CA ASP A 9 43.85 16.39 17.59
C ASP A 9 42.44 16.41 16.97
N THR A 10 41.97 17.59 16.58
CA THR A 10 40.67 17.81 15.94
C THR A 10 40.49 16.90 14.71
N ARG A 11 41.59 16.51 14.05
CA ARG A 11 41.57 15.60 12.89
C ARG A 11 41.28 14.15 13.27
N TYR A 12 41.63 13.73 14.49
CA TYR A 12 41.33 12.39 15.01
C TYR A 12 39.86 12.24 15.38
N HIS A 13 39.31 13.23 16.11
CA HIS A 13 37.89 13.24 16.47
C HIS A 13 36.97 13.35 15.24
N VAL A 14 37.34 14.15 14.25
CA VAL A 14 36.61 14.22 12.97
C VAL A 14 36.60 12.87 12.26
N LYS A 15 37.74 12.16 12.22
CA LYS A 15 37.79 10.79 11.64
C LYS A 15 36.89 9.82 12.41
N GLN A 16 36.88 9.87 13.75
CA GLN A 16 36.02 9.01 14.56
C GLN A 16 34.53 9.31 14.36
N ILE A 17 34.15 10.59 14.25
CA ILE A 17 32.77 10.99 13.95
C ILE A 17 32.36 10.53 12.55
N LEU A 18 33.22 10.71 11.54
CA LEU A 18 32.94 10.24 10.17
C LEU A 18 32.78 8.72 10.12
N TRP A 19 33.70 7.98 10.75
CA TRP A 19 33.58 6.52 10.85
C TRP A 19 32.35 6.08 11.62
N GLY A 20 32.01 6.76 12.72
CA GLY A 20 30.79 6.53 13.47
C GLY A 20 29.54 6.72 12.60
N GLY A 21 29.48 7.82 11.84
CA GLY A 21 28.40 8.09 10.89
C GLY A 21 28.29 7.03 9.80
N VAL A 22 29.41 6.58 9.23
CA VAL A 22 29.42 5.49 8.23
C VAL A 22 28.93 4.18 8.84
N ILE A 23 29.38 3.82 10.03
CA ILE A 23 28.92 2.61 10.72
C ILE A 23 27.42 2.69 10.98
N ILE A 24 26.93 3.81 11.51
CA ILE A 24 25.49 4.01 11.73
C ILE A 24 24.70 3.93 10.42
N PHE A 25 25.21 4.56 9.35
CA PHE A 25 24.60 4.50 8.03
C PHE A 25 24.52 3.06 7.51
N VAL A 26 25.59 2.27 7.66
CA VAL A 26 25.57 0.87 7.25
C VAL A 26 24.56 0.07 8.08
N VAL A 27 24.55 0.25 9.41
CA VAL A 27 23.62 -0.45 10.31
C VAL A 27 22.16 -0.16 9.95
N ILE A 28 21.81 1.10 9.68
CA ILE A 28 20.42 1.47 9.34
C ILE A 28 19.95 0.85 8.01
N GLN A 29 20.85 0.62 7.05
CA GLN A 29 20.48 -0.07 5.80
C GLN A 29 20.03 -1.52 6.05
N PHE A 30 20.58 -2.19 7.06
CA PHE A 30 20.22 -3.57 7.38
C PHE A 30 18.94 -3.69 8.23
N ALA A 31 18.38 -2.57 8.71
CA ALA A 31 17.21 -2.58 9.57
C ALA A 31 15.98 -3.23 8.90
N ARG A 32 15.87 -3.16 7.55
CA ARG A 32 14.81 -3.82 6.79
C ARG A 32 14.79 -5.35 6.90
N PHE A 33 15.92 -5.98 7.22
CA PHE A 33 16.01 -7.44 7.37
C PHE A 33 15.57 -7.93 8.75
N VAL A 34 15.42 -7.01 9.71
CA VAL A 34 15.00 -7.34 11.09
C VAL A 34 13.60 -6.81 11.42
N ILE A 35 13.07 -5.86 10.63
CA ILE A 35 11.75 -5.25 10.82
C ILE A 35 10.84 -5.67 9.66
N PRO A 36 9.87 -6.58 9.88
CA PRO A 36 9.01 -7.11 8.83
C PRO A 36 8.19 -6.04 8.09
N ALA A 37 7.79 -4.97 8.78
CA ALA A 37 7.03 -3.87 8.20
C ALA A 37 7.79 -3.11 7.08
N TRP A 38 9.11 -3.32 6.96
CA TRP A 38 9.96 -2.70 5.94
C TRP A 38 10.46 -3.71 4.89
N GLU A 39 9.84 -4.88 4.84
CA GLU A 39 10.12 -5.87 3.82
C GLU A 39 9.69 -5.36 2.44
N ILE A 40 10.56 -5.56 1.45
CA ILE A 40 10.29 -5.27 0.05
C ILE A 40 10.24 -6.61 -0.67
N SER A 41 9.03 -7.05 -1.00
CA SER A 41 8.79 -8.30 -1.71
C SER A 41 7.51 -8.23 -2.55
N ASN A 42 7.45 -9.11 -3.55
CA ASN A 42 6.29 -9.35 -4.39
C ASN A 42 5.78 -10.76 -4.06
N PRO A 43 4.70 -10.88 -3.25
CA PRO A 43 4.04 -12.15 -3.02
C PRO A 43 3.51 -12.76 -4.34
N PRO A 44 3.10 -14.03 -4.34
CA PRO A 44 2.44 -14.60 -5.50
C PRO A 44 1.16 -13.85 -5.86
N VAL A 45 0.88 -13.71 -7.16
CA VAL A 45 -0.41 -13.24 -7.66
C VAL A 45 -1.39 -14.41 -7.62
N VAL A 46 -2.52 -14.25 -6.93
CA VAL A 46 -3.53 -15.30 -6.77
C VAL A 46 -4.82 -15.01 -7.53
N ASN A 47 -5.02 -13.74 -7.93
CA ASN A 47 -6.16 -13.30 -8.73
C ASN A 47 -5.72 -12.80 -10.11
N ASN A 48 -6.53 -13.04 -11.14
CA ASN A 48 -6.31 -12.54 -12.49
C ASN A 48 -7.51 -11.70 -12.93
N ILE A 49 -7.25 -10.45 -13.29
CA ILE A 49 -8.30 -9.49 -13.68
C ILE A 49 -8.64 -9.64 -15.15
N GLU A 50 -9.94 -9.73 -15.42
CA GLU A 50 -10.47 -9.58 -16.76
C GLU A 50 -10.69 -8.08 -17.04
N TRP A 51 -9.65 -7.44 -17.56
CA TRP A 51 -9.69 -6.03 -17.94
C TRP A 51 -10.76 -5.76 -18.99
N ASP A 52 -11.53 -4.69 -18.82
CA ASP A 52 -12.50 -4.25 -19.83
C ASP A 52 -11.82 -3.86 -21.15
N SER A 53 -10.61 -3.31 -21.06
CA SER A 53 -9.81 -2.87 -22.20
C SER A 53 -8.32 -2.76 -21.85
N ASP A 54 -7.47 -2.87 -22.88
CA ASP A 54 -6.02 -2.63 -22.78
C ASP A 54 -5.69 -1.24 -22.22
N ARG A 55 -6.57 -0.26 -22.48
CA ARG A 55 -6.40 1.11 -22.00
C ARG A 55 -6.53 1.18 -20.48
N THR A 56 -7.52 0.51 -19.91
CA THR A 56 -7.72 0.46 -18.46
C THR A 56 -6.55 -0.23 -17.79
N GLU A 57 -6.10 -1.37 -18.32
CA GLU A 57 -4.92 -2.06 -17.79
C GLU A 57 -3.68 -1.16 -17.82
N ALA A 58 -3.45 -0.44 -18.93
CA ALA A 58 -2.31 0.45 -19.06
C ALA A 58 -2.34 1.58 -18.02
N LEU A 59 -3.49 2.24 -17.83
CA LEU A 59 -3.68 3.29 -16.83
C LEU A 59 -3.49 2.77 -15.41
N TRP A 60 -4.03 1.58 -15.11
CA TRP A 60 -3.84 0.91 -13.84
C TRP A 60 -2.37 0.62 -13.55
N ARG A 61 -1.65 0.03 -14.51
CA ARG A 61 -0.21 -0.26 -14.37
C ARG A 61 0.63 1.00 -14.24
N GLN A 62 0.21 2.08 -14.86
CA GLN A 62 0.90 3.37 -14.83
C GLN A 62 0.76 4.10 -13.50
N ALA A 63 -0.42 4.05 -12.86
CA ALA A 63 -0.74 4.89 -11.71
C ALA A 63 -0.97 4.15 -10.39
N CYS A 64 -1.40 2.88 -10.43
CA CYS A 64 -1.95 2.19 -9.26
C CYS A 64 -1.18 0.92 -8.88
N ALA A 65 -0.71 0.15 -9.87
CA ALA A 65 -0.19 -1.20 -9.65
C ALA A 65 1.00 -1.27 -8.68
N ASP A 66 1.83 -0.23 -8.60
CA ASP A 66 2.99 -0.23 -7.71
C ASP A 66 2.61 -0.30 -6.21
N CYS A 67 1.44 0.21 -5.83
CA CYS A 67 0.95 0.14 -4.45
C CYS A 67 -0.20 -0.86 -4.26
N HIS A 68 -1.01 -1.11 -5.28
CA HIS A 68 -2.23 -1.92 -5.18
C HIS A 68 -2.14 -3.28 -5.90
N SER A 69 -0.93 -3.81 -6.07
CA SER A 69 -0.72 -5.15 -6.62
C SER A 69 0.44 -5.87 -5.95
N ASN A 70 0.52 -7.19 -6.12
CA ASN A 70 1.70 -7.99 -5.80
C ASN A 70 2.78 -7.90 -6.91
N GLU A 71 2.58 -7.12 -7.96
CA GLU A 71 3.50 -6.93 -9.09
C GLU A 71 4.24 -5.58 -9.02
N THR A 72 4.51 -5.06 -7.82
CA THR A 72 5.16 -3.76 -7.62
C THR A 72 6.51 -3.67 -8.36
N ALA A 73 6.69 -2.63 -9.16
CA ALA A 73 7.94 -2.29 -9.81
C ALA A 73 8.83 -1.47 -8.85
N TRP A 74 9.51 -2.16 -7.93
CA TRP A 74 10.32 -1.49 -6.90
C TRP A 74 11.44 -0.62 -7.50
N PRO A 75 11.39 0.71 -7.31
CA PRO A 75 12.43 1.59 -7.82
C PRO A 75 13.72 1.42 -7.00
N TRP A 76 14.89 1.65 -7.61
CA TRP A 76 16.20 1.40 -6.95
C TRP A 76 16.37 2.09 -5.59
N TYR A 77 15.73 3.26 -5.39
CA TYR A 77 15.82 4.01 -4.14
C TYR A 77 15.00 3.38 -3.01
N SER A 78 14.05 2.48 -3.31
CA SER A 78 13.30 1.73 -2.30
C SER A 78 14.23 0.82 -1.50
N TYR A 79 15.42 0.51 -2.00
CA TYR A 79 16.41 -0.34 -1.30
C TYR A 79 17.36 0.44 -0.37
N ILE A 80 17.20 1.76 -0.25
CA ILE A 80 18.09 2.63 0.53
C ILE A 80 17.31 3.25 1.70
N ALA A 81 17.74 2.96 2.94
CA ALA A 81 17.18 3.59 4.12
C ALA A 81 17.57 5.08 4.19
N PRO A 82 16.68 5.96 4.68
CA PRO A 82 15.37 5.65 5.28
C PRO A 82 14.21 5.55 4.27
N ILE A 83 14.47 5.72 2.97
CA ILE A 83 13.43 5.74 1.92
C ILE A 83 12.71 4.40 1.83
N THR A 84 13.43 3.28 2.00
CA THR A 84 12.85 1.93 2.14
C THR A 84 11.65 1.88 3.06
N TRP A 85 11.69 2.59 4.19
CA TRP A 85 10.66 2.48 5.22
C TRP A 85 9.36 3.15 4.80
N LEU A 86 9.48 4.31 4.14
CA LEU A 86 8.33 5.04 3.60
C LEU A 86 7.70 4.25 2.46
N VAL A 87 8.52 3.81 1.51
CA VAL A 87 8.04 3.07 0.34
C VAL A 87 7.40 1.74 0.75
N ALA A 88 8.01 1.00 1.66
CA ALA A 88 7.41 -0.24 2.17
C ALA A 88 6.12 0.04 2.96
N HIS A 89 6.07 1.10 3.77
CA HIS A 89 4.86 1.46 4.50
C HIS A 89 3.70 1.81 3.55
N ASP A 90 3.93 2.70 2.58
CA ASP A 90 2.90 3.14 1.63
C ASP A 90 2.42 1.97 0.75
N THR A 91 3.32 1.09 0.29
CA THR A 91 2.93 -0.11 -0.47
C THR A 91 2.15 -1.10 0.40
N ASN A 92 2.57 -1.35 1.64
CA ASN A 92 1.86 -2.28 2.53
C ASN A 92 0.46 -1.74 2.89
N GLU A 93 0.36 -0.47 3.27
CA GLU A 93 -0.93 0.18 3.54
C GLU A 93 -1.84 0.15 2.29
N GLY A 94 -1.28 0.47 1.10
CA GLY A 94 -2.02 0.39 -0.15
C GLY A 94 -2.59 -1.00 -0.41
N ARG A 95 -1.77 -2.06 -0.25
CA ARG A 95 -2.19 -3.47 -0.40
C ARG A 95 -3.17 -3.95 0.67
N ASP A 96 -3.12 -3.37 1.87
CA ASP A 96 -4.04 -3.70 2.96
C ASP A 96 -5.44 -3.15 2.67
N GLN A 97 -5.53 -1.91 2.16
CA GLN A 97 -6.79 -1.28 1.76
C GLN A 97 -7.35 -1.89 0.46
N PHE A 98 -6.49 -2.11 -0.54
CA PHE A 98 -6.89 -2.68 -1.83
C PHE A 98 -5.70 -3.35 -2.53
N ASN A 99 -5.82 -4.64 -2.86
CA ASN A 99 -4.81 -5.35 -3.64
C ASN A 99 -5.45 -6.21 -4.71
N ILE A 100 -5.25 -5.81 -5.96
CA ILE A 100 -5.86 -6.44 -7.13
C ILE A 100 -5.32 -7.86 -7.40
N SER A 101 -4.16 -8.19 -6.84
CA SER A 101 -3.54 -9.51 -6.96
C SER A 101 -4.07 -10.54 -5.96
N GLU A 102 -4.87 -10.10 -4.99
CA GLU A 102 -5.49 -10.92 -3.95
C GLU A 102 -6.97 -11.16 -4.26
N ASP A 103 -7.51 -12.24 -3.72
CA ASP A 103 -8.94 -12.55 -3.83
C ASP A 103 -9.71 -11.97 -2.64
N ARG A 104 -9.82 -10.63 -2.62
CA ARG A 104 -10.52 -9.88 -1.56
C ARG A 104 -11.54 -8.94 -2.16
N PHE A 105 -12.73 -8.92 -1.60
CA PHE A 105 -13.79 -7.97 -1.97
C PHE A 105 -13.39 -6.55 -1.56
N VAL A 106 -13.78 -5.58 -2.39
CA VAL A 106 -13.61 -4.15 -2.16
C VAL A 106 -14.79 -3.41 -2.77
N GLU A 107 -15.34 -2.49 -1.99
CA GLU A 107 -16.35 -1.54 -2.45
C GLU A 107 -15.72 -0.57 -3.45
N PHE A 108 -16.18 -0.62 -4.71
CA PHE A 108 -15.61 0.22 -5.76
C PHE A 108 -15.84 1.72 -5.53
N GLU A 109 -16.90 2.09 -4.82
CA GLU A 109 -17.30 3.49 -4.68
C GLU A 109 -16.19 4.33 -4.02
N GLU A 110 -15.54 3.80 -2.98
CA GLU A 110 -14.43 4.47 -2.30
C GLU A 110 -13.18 4.59 -3.20
N ILE A 111 -12.91 3.57 -4.02
CA ILE A 111 -11.82 3.59 -5.00
C ILE A 111 -12.08 4.69 -6.04
N GLY A 112 -13.29 4.76 -6.58
CA GLY A 112 -13.69 5.80 -7.53
C GLY A 112 -13.50 7.21 -6.95
N GLU A 113 -14.06 7.45 -5.75
CA GLU A 113 -14.02 8.76 -5.11
C GLU A 113 -12.57 9.24 -4.85
N THR A 114 -11.68 8.35 -4.40
CA THR A 114 -10.28 8.71 -4.11
C THR A 114 -9.48 9.07 -5.37
N ILE A 115 -9.82 8.48 -6.52
CA ILE A 115 -9.24 8.85 -7.82
C ILE A 115 -9.82 10.20 -8.29
N GLU A 116 -11.15 10.36 -8.23
CA GLU A 116 -11.85 11.58 -8.66
C GLU A 116 -11.37 12.81 -7.88
N ASN A 117 -11.29 12.70 -6.55
CA ASN A 117 -10.89 13.81 -5.69
C ASN A 117 -9.37 14.07 -5.69
N GLY A 118 -8.58 13.22 -6.37
CA GLY A 118 -7.13 13.35 -6.51
C GLY A 118 -6.34 13.02 -5.24
N SER A 119 -6.93 12.31 -4.29
CA SER A 119 -6.18 11.73 -3.15
C SER A 119 -5.24 10.62 -3.62
N MET A 120 -5.61 9.93 -4.69
CA MET A 120 -4.78 8.94 -5.37
C MET A 120 -4.53 9.33 -6.84
N PRO A 121 -3.30 9.13 -7.35
CA PRO A 121 -2.09 8.72 -6.61
C PRO A 121 -1.59 9.79 -5.63
N LEU A 122 -0.79 9.39 -4.64
CA LEU A 122 -0.21 10.33 -3.68
C LEU A 122 0.61 11.41 -4.39
N SER A 123 0.43 12.69 -4.03
CA SER A 123 1.16 13.80 -4.69
C SER A 123 2.69 13.65 -4.65
N ILE A 124 3.26 13.11 -3.56
CA ILE A 124 4.71 12.83 -3.47
C ILE A 124 5.14 11.73 -4.43
N TYR A 125 4.26 10.76 -4.70
CA TYR A 125 4.49 9.70 -5.66
C TYR A 125 4.53 10.27 -7.08
N GLU A 126 3.61 11.16 -7.45
CA GLU A 126 3.60 11.83 -8.76
C GLU A 126 4.87 12.66 -9.04
N VAL A 127 5.48 13.23 -7.99
CA VAL A 127 6.75 13.98 -8.14
C VAL A 127 7.89 13.06 -8.59
N LEU A 128 7.93 11.83 -8.08
CA LEU A 128 8.95 10.84 -8.42
C LEU A 128 8.55 10.01 -9.66
N HIS A 129 7.26 9.88 -9.92
CA HIS A 129 6.67 9.17 -11.05
C HIS A 129 5.70 10.07 -11.80
N PRO A 130 6.19 11.01 -12.63
CA PRO A 130 5.34 11.93 -13.37
C PRO A 130 4.35 11.22 -14.30
N ALA A 131 4.67 10.00 -14.72
CA ALA A 131 3.76 9.17 -15.51
C ALA A 131 2.50 8.78 -14.73
N ALA A 132 2.55 8.67 -13.40
CA ALA A 132 1.37 8.34 -12.59
C ALA A 132 0.35 9.48 -12.52
N LYS A 133 0.73 10.70 -12.92
CA LYS A 133 -0.15 11.86 -12.91
C LYS A 133 -1.14 11.79 -14.07
N LEU A 134 -2.37 11.37 -13.77
CA LEU A 134 -3.44 11.21 -14.75
C LEU A 134 -4.11 12.55 -15.09
N SER A 135 -4.48 12.74 -16.36
CA SER A 135 -5.42 13.78 -16.77
C SER A 135 -6.84 13.48 -16.29
N ASP A 136 -7.73 14.46 -16.31
CA ASP A 136 -9.13 14.26 -15.93
C ASP A 136 -9.80 13.20 -16.83
N GLU A 137 -9.51 13.21 -18.14
CA GLU A 137 -10.00 12.19 -19.07
C GLU A 137 -9.41 10.80 -18.82
N GLU A 138 -8.17 10.72 -18.34
CA GLU A 138 -7.54 9.46 -17.97
C GLU A 138 -8.12 8.91 -16.66
N LYS A 139 -8.43 9.77 -15.69
CA LYS A 139 -9.14 9.39 -14.46
C LYS A 139 -10.51 8.83 -14.78
N ASP A 140 -11.32 9.54 -15.57
CA ASP A 140 -12.65 9.09 -15.95
C ASP A 140 -12.62 7.73 -16.66
N ALA A 141 -11.65 7.56 -17.57
CA ALA A 141 -11.44 6.29 -18.28
C ALA A 141 -11.03 5.16 -17.33
N LEU A 142 -10.10 5.43 -16.41
CA LEU A 142 -9.64 4.47 -15.41
C LEU A 142 -10.78 4.06 -14.47
N ILE A 143 -11.54 5.01 -13.94
CA ILE A 143 -12.67 4.75 -13.02
C ILE A 143 -13.71 3.89 -13.73
N THR A 144 -14.14 4.29 -14.93
CA THR A 144 -15.16 3.56 -15.68
C THR A 144 -14.71 2.14 -16.01
N GLY A 145 -13.49 2.00 -16.54
CA GLY A 145 -12.94 0.71 -16.93
C GLY A 145 -12.67 -0.21 -15.73
N LEU A 146 -12.13 0.33 -14.64
CA LEU A 146 -11.85 -0.43 -13.43
C LEU A 146 -13.15 -0.95 -12.80
N ARG A 147 -14.21 -0.14 -12.75
CA ARG A 147 -15.55 -0.59 -12.29
C ARG A 147 -16.03 -1.80 -13.08
N THR A 148 -15.92 -1.74 -14.42
CA THR A 148 -16.32 -2.85 -15.29
C THR A 148 -15.42 -4.07 -15.12
N SER A 149 -14.10 -3.87 -15.01
CA SER A 149 -13.13 -4.96 -14.86
C SER A 149 -13.32 -5.74 -13.56
N LEU A 150 -13.56 -5.02 -12.45
CA LEU A 150 -13.82 -5.65 -11.15
C LEU A 150 -15.20 -6.33 -11.12
N ALA A 151 -16.22 -5.71 -11.73
CA ALA A 151 -17.54 -6.33 -11.86
C ALA A 151 -17.54 -7.58 -12.75
N ASN A 152 -16.59 -7.73 -13.68
CA ASN A 152 -16.45 -8.94 -14.49
C ASN A 152 -15.68 -10.06 -13.78
N THR A 153 -14.91 -9.74 -12.74
CA THR A 153 -14.03 -10.70 -12.05
C THR A 153 -14.83 -11.49 -10.99
N PRO A 154 -15.10 -12.80 -11.20
CA PRO A 154 -16.04 -13.55 -10.36
C PRO A 154 -15.55 -13.77 -8.92
N SER A 155 -14.24 -13.76 -8.70
CA SER A 155 -13.63 -13.99 -7.40
C SER A 155 -13.93 -12.81 -6.44
N ILE A 156 -13.97 -11.59 -6.98
CA ILE A 156 -14.34 -10.37 -6.25
C ILE A 156 -15.83 -10.36 -5.91
N GLN A 157 -16.72 -10.82 -6.79
CA GLN A 157 -18.18 -10.81 -6.56
C GLN A 157 -18.66 -11.74 -5.44
N ASN A 158 -17.92 -12.81 -5.12
CA ASN A 158 -18.38 -13.80 -4.14
C ASN A 158 -18.27 -13.33 -2.69
N GLY A 159 -17.49 -12.29 -2.40
CA GLY A 159 -17.37 -11.74 -1.03
C GLY A 159 -18.62 -10.99 -0.55
N GLU A 160 -19.46 -10.49 -1.47
CA GLU A 160 -20.71 -9.79 -1.11
C GLU A 160 -21.79 -10.73 -0.55
N ASN A 161 -21.71 -12.02 -0.88
CA ASN A 161 -22.68 -13.01 -0.39
C ASN A 161 -22.41 -13.48 1.04
N ASP A 162 -21.18 -13.33 1.56
CA ASP A 162 -20.79 -13.84 2.88
C ASP A 162 -20.97 -12.80 4.00
N GLU A 163 -21.04 -11.50 3.68
CA GLU A 163 -21.26 -10.44 4.69
C GLU A 163 -22.76 -10.17 4.99
N GLY A 164 -23.66 -10.77 4.21
CA GLY A 164 -25.11 -10.61 4.35
C GLY A 164 -25.76 -11.47 5.45
N GLU A 165 -25.05 -12.43 6.06
CA GLU A 165 -25.66 -13.48 6.89
C GLU A 165 -25.34 -13.41 8.40
N GLU A 166 -24.56 -12.42 8.87
CA GLU A 166 -24.24 -12.23 10.32
C GLU A 166 -24.89 -11.00 10.98
N ARG A 167 -26.09 -10.60 10.54
CA ARG A 167 -26.94 -9.67 11.32
C ARG A 167 -28.37 -10.17 11.44
N GLY A 168 -28.54 -11.24 12.19
CA GLY A 168 -29.89 -11.68 12.53
C GLY A 168 -29.95 -12.84 13.50
N GLU A 169 -29.50 -12.67 14.75
CA GLU A 169 -30.07 -13.46 15.85
C GLU A 169 -29.90 -12.77 17.20
N GLY A 170 -31.03 -12.40 17.80
CA GLY A 170 -31.13 -11.71 19.08
C GLY A 170 -32.59 -11.52 19.51
N GLY A 171 -33.38 -12.60 19.48
CA GLY A 171 -34.55 -12.74 20.38
C GLY A 171 -34.06 -12.92 21.83
N GLU A 172 -34.79 -12.68 22.90
CA GLU A 172 -36.22 -12.43 23.14
C GLU A 172 -36.33 -11.96 24.61
N ARG A 173 -37.36 -11.16 24.92
CA ARG A 173 -38.37 -11.39 25.99
C ARG A 173 -38.90 -10.06 26.54
N GLY A 174 -40.08 -9.69 26.06
CA GLY A 174 -41.01 -8.85 26.79
C GLY A 174 -41.89 -9.74 27.68
N GLU A 175 -41.90 -9.45 28.97
CA GLU A 175 -42.73 -10.10 29.98
C GLU A 175 -43.92 -9.16 30.26
N GLY A 176 -45.14 -9.63 29.98
CA GLY A 176 -46.37 -8.85 30.10
C GLY A 176 -47.54 -9.73 30.55
N ASP A 177 -47.93 -9.50 31.80
CA ASP A 177 -49.29 -9.49 32.35
C ASP A 177 -50.23 -10.70 32.16
N GLU A 178 -50.37 -11.47 33.24
CA GLU A 178 -51.59 -12.19 33.58
C GLU A 178 -51.92 -11.99 35.06
N SER A 179 -53.00 -11.25 35.36
CA SER A 179 -53.93 -11.66 36.43
C SER A 179 -55.27 -10.91 36.33
N SER A 180 -56.32 -11.65 35.99
CA SER A 180 -57.71 -11.37 36.36
C SER A 180 -58.25 -12.62 37.05
N SER A 181 -58.42 -12.58 38.37
CA SER A 181 -59.51 -13.17 39.18
C SER A 181 -59.16 -13.08 40.67
#